data_AF-A0A066YTP8-F1
#
_entry.id   AF-A0A066YTP8-F1
#
_cell.length_a   1.000
_cell.length_b   1.000
_cell.length_c   1.000
_cell.angle_alpha   90.00
_cell.angle_beta   90.00
_cell.angle_gamma   90.00
#
_symmetry.space_group_name_H-M   'P 1'
#
loop_
_entity.id
_entity.type
_entity.pdbx_description
1 polymer ?
#
loop_
_entity_poly.entity_id
_entity_poly.type
_entity_poly.pdbx_seq_one_letter_code
_entity_poly.pdbx_strand_id
1 'polypeptide(L)' 'MEVKIGVQNANREIVLESAQTAEEVADAVAKALDGTSKLFTLSDEHGRKVLVPADRLAYVEIGEPSVRKVGFGTL' A
#
# COMPACT_ATOMS: atom_id res chain seq x y z
N MET A 1 -7.40 -4.33 -0.03
CA MET A 1 -6.49 -4.41 1.13
C MET A 1 -5.99 -3.02 1.46
N GLU A 2 -6.06 -2.57 2.71
CA GLU A 2 -5.56 -1.25 3.09
C GLU A 2 -4.03 -1.27 3.19
N VAL A 3 -3.37 -0.29 2.59
CA VAL A 3 -1.92 -0.09 2.67
C VAL A 3 -1.65 1.33 3.13
N LYS A 4 -0.88 1.50 4.20
CA LYS A 4 -0.41 2.80 4.67
C LYS A 4 1.07 2.96 4.42
N ILE A 5 1.43 4.12 3.90
CA ILE A 5 2.79 4.44 3.52
C ILE A 5 3.21 5.69 4.29
N GLY A 6 4.22 5.54 5.14
CA GLY A 6 4.94 6.63 5.76
C GLY A 6 6.08 7.09 4.87
N VAL A 7 6.17 8.40 4.61
CA VAL A 7 7.25 9.00 3.82
C VAL A 7 8.09 9.90 4.72
N GLN A 8 9.41 9.72 4.67
CA GLN A 8 10.36 10.57 5.37
C GLN A 8 10.21 12.03 4.93
N ASN A 9 10.16 12.94 5.90
CA ASN A 9 9.94 14.38 5.69
C ASN A 9 8.56 14.75 5.12
N ALA A 10 7.59 13.83 5.13
CA ALA A 10 6.19 14.15 4.86
C ALA A 10 5.41 14.29 6.18
N ASN A 11 4.59 15.33 6.28
CA ASN A 11 3.72 15.56 7.44
C ASN A 11 2.42 14.73 7.38
N ARG A 12 2.24 13.91 6.34
CA ARG A 12 1.05 13.09 6.16
C ARG A 12 1.42 11.71 5.65
N GLU A 13 0.68 10.73 6.12
CA GLU A 13 0.70 9.36 5.61
C GLU A 13 -0.15 9.24 4.35
N ILE A 14 0.20 8.30 3.48
CA ILE A 14 -0.61 7.96 2.31
C ILE A 14 -1.32 6.65 2.62
N VAL A 15 -2.65 6.70 2.67
CA VAL A 15 -3.50 5.51 2.86
C VAL A 15 -4.19 5.22 1.54
N LEU A 16 -4.09 3.99 1.05
CA LEU A 16 -4.75 3.53 -0.16
C LEU A 16 -5.28 2.11 -0.01
N GLU A 17 -6.36 1.79 -0.72
CA GLU A 17 -6.87 0.43 -0.82
C GLU A 17 -6.32 -0.23 -2.08
N SER A 18 -5.38 -1.16 -1.92
CA SER A 18 -4.78 -1.92 -3.02
C SER A 18 -5.63 -3.14 -3.37
N ALA A 19 -5.72 -3.45 -4.66
CA ALA A 19 -6.27 -4.71 -5.17
C ALA A 19 -5.29 -5.89 -5.05
N GLN A 20 -4.02 -5.62 -4.75
CA GLN A 20 -2.94 -6.61 -4.68
C GLN A 20 -2.98 -7.39 -3.36
N THR A 21 -2.34 -8.56 -3.34
CA THR A 21 -2.18 -9.35 -2.11
C THR A 21 -1.07 -8.78 -1.22
N ALA A 22 -1.06 -9.16 0.06
CA ALA A 22 -0.02 -8.73 1.00
C ALA A 22 1.40 -9.12 0.52
N GLU A 23 1.54 -10.31 -0.06
CA GLU A 23 2.81 -10.83 -0.56
C GLU A 23 3.31 -10.04 -1.76
N GLU A 24 2.42 -9.68 -2.70
CA GLU A 24 2.76 -8.84 -3.85
C GLU A 24 3.24 -7.45 -3.43
N VAL A 25 2.58 -6.85 -2.42
CA VAL A 25 2.98 -5.54 -1.89
C VAL A 25 4.33 -5.65 -1.18
N ALA A 26 4.54 -6.68 -0.37
CA ALA A 26 5.81 -6.90 0.32
C ALA A 26 6.98 -7.09 -0.65
N ASP A 27 6.79 -7.88 -1.72
CA ASP A 27 7.78 -8.09 -2.77
C ASP A 27 8.06 -6.80 -3.56
N ALA A 28 7.02 -6.00 -3.86
CA ALA A 28 7.20 -4.69 -4.49
C ALA A 28 7.99 -3.71 -3.62
N VAL A 29 7.78 -3.74 -2.29
CA VAL A 29 8.58 -2.95 -1.33
C VAL A 29 10.02 -3.45 -1.31
N ALA A 30 10.24 -4.77 -1.22
CA ALA A 30 11.59 -5.36 -1.23
C ALA A 30 12.36 -4.96 -2.50
N LYS A 31 11.73 -5.06 -3.68
CA LYS A 31 12.31 -4.62 -4.96
C LYS A 31 12.65 -3.14 -5.02
N ALA A 32 11.85 -2.30 -4.35
CA ALA A 32 12.12 -0.87 -4.25
C ALA A 32 13.35 -0.60 -3.35
N LEU A 33 13.46 -1.32 -2.23
CA LEU A 33 14.56 -1.18 -1.27
C LEU A 33 15.88 -1.81 -1.76
N ASP A 34 15.81 -2.90 -2.53
CA ASP A 34 16.97 -3.55 -3.16
C ASP A 34 17.64 -2.68 -4.24
N GLY A 35 17.09 -1.51 -4.54
CA GLY A 35 17.66 -0.55 -5.49
C GLY A 35 17.38 -0.87 -6.96
N THR A 36 16.60 -1.93 -7.24
CA THR A 36 16.17 -2.28 -8.60
C THR A 36 15.19 -1.25 -9.14
N SER A 37 14.33 -0.71 -8.27
CA SER A 37 13.35 0.33 -8.61
C SER A 37 13.49 1.53 -7.68
N LYS A 38 13.83 2.71 -8.23
CA LYS A 38 13.89 3.97 -7.46
C LYS A 38 12.52 4.47 -7.01
N LEU A 39 11.45 3.92 -7.57
CA LEU A 39 10.07 4.32 -7.32
C LEU A 39 9.26 3.10 -6.89
N PHE A 40 8.69 3.17 -5.70
CA PHE A 40 7.65 2.28 -5.23
C PHE A 40 6.31 2.75 -5.81
N THR A 41 5.65 1.89 -6.59
CA THR A 41 4.38 2.21 -7.24
C THR A 41 3.29 1.26 -6.76
N LEU A 42 2.21 1.82 -6.23
CA LEU A 42 1.01 1.09 -5.84
C LEU A 42 -0.19 1.59 -6.63
N SER A 43 -1.07 0.67 -7.00
CA SER A 43 -2.34 0.99 -7.66
C SER A 43 -3.49 0.66 -6.73
N ASP A 44 -4.37 1.63 -6.53
CA ASP A 44 -5.63 1.48 -5.81
C ASP A 44 -6.67 0.76 -6.69
N GLU A 45 -7.67 0.13 -6.06
CA GLU A 45 -8.86 -0.43 -6.73
C GLU A 45 -9.58 0.61 -7.63
N HIS A 46 -9.50 1.89 -7.28
CA HIS A 46 -10.12 2.99 -8.03
C HIS A 46 -9.29 3.46 -9.24
N GLY A 47 -8.20 2.76 -9.59
CA GLY A 47 -7.32 3.12 -10.69
C GLY A 47 -6.36 4.29 -10.39
N ARG A 48 -6.34 4.78 -9.15
CA ARG A 48 -5.33 5.76 -8.71
C ARG A 48 -3.99 5.08 -8.57
N LYS A 49 -2.93 5.69 -9.10
CA LYS A 49 -1.55 5.22 -8.93
C LYS A 49 -0.81 6.16 -7.99
N VAL A 50 -0.22 5.59 -6.94
CA VAL A 50 0.63 6.29 -5.99
C VAL A 50 2.07 5.90 -6.30
N LEU A 51 2.92 6.89 -6.53
CA LEU A 51 4.35 6.70 -6.74
C LEU A 51 5.10 7.38 -5.61
N VAL A 52 5.93 6.63 -4.92
CA VAL A 52 6.74 7.09 -3.79
C VAL A 52 8.20 6.74 -4.07
N PRO A 53 9.15 7.69 -3.94
CA PRO A 53 10.57 7.37 -4.02
C PRO A 53 11.00 6.37 -2.95
N ALA A 54 11.72 5.32 -3.34
CA ALA A 54 12.13 4.24 -2.45
C ALA A 54 13.07 4.72 -1.34
N ASP A 55 13.89 5.72 -1.64
CA ASP A 55 14.82 6.36 -0.71
C ASP A 55 14.11 7.16 0.40
N ARG A 56 12.84 7.50 0.20
CA ARG A 56 12.04 8.30 1.15
C ARG A 56 11.02 7.47 1.91
N LEU A 57 10.98 6.16 1.72
CA LEU A 57 10.07 5.29 2.47
C LEU A 57 10.51 5.23 3.93
N ALA A 58 9.62 5.63 4.84
CA ALA A 58 9.84 5.50 6.28
C ALA A 58 9.35 4.13 6.77
N TYR A 59 8.12 3.77 6.40
CA TYR A 59 7.52 2.47 6.68
C TYR A 59 6.38 2.17 5.71
N VAL A 60 6.04 0.89 5.58
CA VAL A 60 4.82 0.42 4.91
C VAL A 60 4.08 -0.49 5.87
N GLU A 61 2.84 -0.14 6.16
CA GLU A 61 1.90 -0.99 6.89
C GLU A 61 0.97 -1.65 5.88
N ILE A 62 0.96 -2.98 5.86
CA ILE A 62 0.05 -3.78 5.05
C ILE A 62 -1.07 -4.24 5.99
N GLY A 63 -2.23 -3.63 5.85
CA GLY A 63 -3.42 -3.98 6.62
C GLY A 63 -3.95 -5.36 6.23
N GLU A 64 -4.74 -5.96 7.12
CA GLU A 64 -5.42 -7.21 6.80
C GLU A 64 -6.34 -7.04 5.57
N PRO A 65 -6.52 -8.10 4.75
CA PRO A 65 -7.51 -8.06 3.68
C PRO A 65 -8.87 -7.76 4.30
N SER A 66 -9.44 -6.61 3.92
CA SER A 66 -10.79 -6.23 4.34
C SER A 66 -11.78 -7.22 3.73
N VAL A 67 -12.04 -8.32 4.44
CA VAL A 67 -13.20 -9.16 4.20
C VAL A 67 -14.38 -8.27 4.54
N ARG A 68 -14.95 -7.57 3.56
CA ARG A 68 -16.20 -6.82 3.73
C ARG A 68 -17.22 -7.83 4.27
N LYS A 69 -17.43 -7.83 5.59
CA LYS A 69 -18.51 -8.58 6.22
C LYS A 69 -19.79 -7.96 5.70
N VAL A 70 -20.38 -8.58 4.69
CA VAL A 70 -21.76 -8.30 4.30
C VAL A 70 -22.62 -8.65 5.51
N GLY A 71 -23.07 -7.63 6.23
CA GLY A 71 -24.02 -7.76 7.30
C GLY A 71 -25.36 -8.18 6.70
N PHE A 72 -25.66 -9.47 6.70
CA PHE A 72 -27.03 -9.93 6.55
C PHE A 72 -27.78 -9.49 7.81
N GLY A 73 -28.33 -8.27 7.76
CA GLY A 73 -29.32 -7.81 8.73
C GLY A 73 -30.56 -8.67 8.59
N THR A 74 -30.76 -9.55 9.55
CA THR A 74 -32.03 -10.23 9.79
C THR A 74 -33.08 -9.18 10.14
N LEU A 75 -34.15 -9.11 9.34
CA LEU A 75 -35.46 -8.61 9.79
C LEU A 75 -36.27 -9.79 10.33
#